data_AF-A0A6P0X9D2-F1
#
_entry.id   AF-A0A6P0X9D2-F1
#
_cell.length_a   1.000
_cell.length_b   1.000
_cell.length_c   1.000
_cell.angle_alpha   90.00
_cell.angle_beta   90.00
_cell.angle_gamma   90.00
#
_symmetry.space_group_name_H-M   'P 1'
#
loop_
_entity.id
_entity.type
_entity.pdbx_description
1 polymer ?
#
loop_
_entity_poly.entity_id
_entity_poly.type
_entity_poly.pdbx_seq_one_letter_code
_entity_poly.pdbx_strand_id
1 'polypeptide(L)'
;MNQTADKTSGQKSTNTPISEKVSEDVIEGLANGKSQELLVSFDSAEIDALVESLIQQGEFEVDSDPVTDLVVPLDPESPGVENDNFQNSNPISGISSTVNGTNNNATSEQGEPASVSEAGENNSVWWSWTAPTSGQVTVDTFGSNFDTVLAAYTGDFVSDLTEIASNDGSALTLLSEIVFDAVEGTTYHFVVDGFSDETGEIVLNLSQEVTEVENDNFSNNISLTGSSANVTAFNFEATSEDGEPLHAENLLAKNGGSSVWWNWTAPTSGLVTIGTNGSDFDTVLGIYTGDSVSNITEVASDDDSGEGFQSLVTFDAVEGTNYKIAVDGYLGEQGNIVLDLVQQTTPISNDNFAESATLTGTSDSATTSNVNASLEADEPNHAGNSGGSSLWWNWTAPTSGLVTIGTNGSDFDTVLGIYTGDSVSNITEVASDDDSGEGFQSLVTFDAVEGTNYKIAVDGYLGEQGNIVLDLVQQTTPISNDNFAESATLTGTSDSATTSNVNASLEADEPNHAGNSGGSSLWWNWTAP
;
A
#
# COMPACT_ATOMS: atom_id res chain seq x y z
N MET A 1 1.77 -26.50 62.53
CA MET A 1 1.79 -25.38 63.50
C MET A 1 2.21 -24.14 62.72
N ASN A 2 1.39 -23.08 62.83
CA ASN A 2 1.42 -21.79 62.11
C ASN A 2 2.78 -21.09 62.01
N GLN A 3 3.02 -20.39 60.90
CA GLN A 3 2.87 -18.92 60.76
C GLN A 3 3.36 -18.49 59.35
N THR A 4 2.42 -18.17 58.44
CA THR A 4 1.98 -16.83 57.96
C THR A 4 2.74 -16.32 56.74
N ALA A 5 1.99 -16.21 55.64
CA ALA A 5 2.36 -15.62 54.37
C ALA A 5 2.20 -14.10 54.41
N ASP A 6 3.05 -13.38 53.68
CA ASP A 6 2.85 -11.98 53.36
C ASP A 6 3.05 -11.76 51.85
N LYS A 7 2.07 -11.10 51.23
CA LYS A 7 2.04 -10.69 49.83
C LYS A 7 2.32 -9.19 49.81
N THR A 8 3.33 -8.75 49.06
CA THR A 8 3.30 -7.43 48.41
C THR A 8 4.37 -7.36 47.33
N SER A 9 3.90 -7.24 46.09
CA SER A 9 4.66 -6.89 44.89
C SER A 9 4.48 -5.39 44.64
N GLY A 10 5.56 -4.66 44.45
CA GLY A 10 5.57 -3.26 44.04
C GLY A 10 6.96 -2.87 43.55
N GLN A 11 7.24 -3.13 42.26
CA GLN A 11 8.36 -2.50 41.57
C GLN A 11 7.98 -1.05 41.23
N LYS A 12 8.74 -0.10 41.77
CA LYS A 12 8.68 1.32 41.41
C LYS A 12 9.41 1.52 40.07
N SER A 13 8.70 2.06 39.09
CA SER A 13 9.27 2.73 37.92
C SER A 13 10.10 3.93 38.37
N THR A 14 11.28 4.10 37.77
CA THR A 14 12.21 5.21 38.00
C THR A 14 11.84 6.37 37.07
N ASN A 15 11.29 7.46 37.63
CA ASN A 15 11.08 8.72 36.92
C ASN A 15 12.42 9.39 36.60
N THR A 16 12.85 9.33 35.35
CA THR A 16 13.87 10.24 34.81
C THR A 16 13.21 11.60 34.50
N PRO A 17 13.75 12.74 34.96
CA PRO A 17 13.19 14.06 34.67
C PRO A 17 13.13 14.38 33.17
N ILE A 18 12.03 14.98 32.71
CA ILE A 18 11.79 15.36 31.29
C ILE A 18 12.87 16.30 30.73
N SER A 19 13.55 17.07 31.57
CA SER A 19 14.67 17.94 31.18
C SER A 19 15.87 17.19 30.60
N GLU A 20 15.93 15.85 30.74
CA GLU A 20 16.96 15.02 30.11
C GLU A 20 16.49 14.38 28.78
N LYS A 21 15.24 14.64 28.34
CA LYS A 21 14.63 14.05 27.13
C LYS A 21 14.40 15.03 25.98
N VAL A 22 14.59 16.33 26.19
CA VAL A 22 14.32 17.39 25.18
C VAL A 22 15.47 18.39 25.16
N SER A 23 15.97 18.76 23.98
CA SER A 23 17.05 19.76 23.84
C SER A 23 16.52 21.18 24.03
N GLU A 24 17.35 22.10 24.55
CA GLU A 24 16.98 23.51 24.78
C GLU A 24 16.43 24.20 23.52
N ASP A 25 16.92 23.82 22.34
CA ASP A 25 16.47 24.36 21.04
C ASP A 25 14.98 24.06 20.72
N VAL A 26 14.42 22.97 21.25
CA VAL A 26 13.01 22.58 21.02
C VAL A 26 12.06 23.39 21.92
N ILE A 27 12.51 23.70 23.15
CA ILE A 27 11.76 24.52 24.10
C ILE A 27 11.67 25.97 23.59
N GLU A 28 12.75 26.49 23.01
CA GLU A 28 12.78 27.84 22.42
C GLU A 28 11.97 27.92 21.11
N GLY A 29 11.83 26.81 20.37
CA GLY A 29 10.97 26.72 19.18
C GLY A 29 9.47 26.79 19.49
N LEU A 30 9.03 26.11 20.57
CA LEU A 30 7.64 26.10 21.03
C LEU A 30 7.17 27.48 21.53
N ALA A 31 8.04 28.21 22.26
CA ALA A 31 7.73 29.55 22.76
C ALA A 31 7.55 30.60 21.65
N ASN A 32 8.03 30.33 20.43
CA ASN A 32 8.03 31.27 19.31
C ASN A 32 7.10 30.85 18.14
N GLY A 33 6.23 29.85 18.33
CA GLY A 33 5.17 29.52 17.37
C GLY A 33 5.63 28.91 16.04
N LYS A 34 6.79 28.25 16.00
CA LYS A 34 7.23 27.46 14.84
C LYS A 34 7.03 25.99 15.15
N SER A 35 5.94 25.36 14.67
CA SER A 35 5.86 23.90 14.70
C SER A 35 6.71 23.33 13.55
N GLN A 36 7.71 22.53 13.89
CA GLN A 36 8.13 21.43 13.02
C GLN A 36 7.65 20.15 13.69
N GLU A 37 7.10 19.24 12.90
CA GLU A 37 6.56 17.95 13.33
C GLU A 37 7.48 17.27 14.33
N LEU A 38 6.99 17.06 15.56
CA LEU A 38 7.69 16.26 16.55
C LEU A 38 7.13 14.84 16.48
N LEU A 39 7.84 13.95 15.77
CA LEU A 39 7.68 12.50 15.91
C LEU A 39 8.22 12.04 17.27
N VAL A 40 7.52 12.38 18.35
CA VAL A 40 7.71 11.79 19.67
C VAL A 40 6.33 11.61 20.30
N SER A 41 5.94 10.36 20.54
CA SER A 41 4.67 10.00 21.14
C SER A 41 4.58 10.50 22.59
N PHE A 42 3.97 11.66 22.80
CA PHE A 42 3.49 12.10 24.11
C PHE A 42 2.02 11.74 24.26
N ASP A 43 1.62 11.26 25.43
CA ASP A 43 0.21 11.10 25.74
C ASP A 43 -0.41 12.44 26.19
N SER A 44 -1.74 12.55 26.13
CA SER A 44 -2.47 13.79 26.46
C SER A 44 -2.24 14.27 27.90
N ALA A 45 -1.92 13.36 28.84
CA ALA A 45 -1.68 13.71 30.22
C ALA A 45 -0.28 14.33 30.43
N GLU A 46 0.70 13.97 29.58
CA GLU A 46 2.02 14.58 29.56
C GLU A 46 1.99 16.01 29.01
N ILE A 47 1.09 16.29 28.06
CA ILE A 47 0.86 17.63 27.50
C ILE A 47 0.19 18.55 28.54
N ASP A 48 -0.84 18.08 29.23
CA ASP A 48 -1.53 18.86 30.27
C ASP A 48 -0.58 19.26 31.42
N ALA A 49 0.31 18.35 31.82
CA ALA A 49 1.31 18.61 32.85
C ALA A 49 2.38 19.63 32.40
N LEU A 50 2.70 19.68 31.10
CA LEU A 50 3.63 20.66 30.52
C LEU A 50 3.00 22.06 30.54
N VAL A 51 1.72 22.17 30.17
CA VAL A 51 0.98 23.44 30.16
C VAL A 51 0.81 23.99 31.58
N GLU A 52 0.46 23.15 32.56
CA GLU A 52 0.36 23.57 33.97
C GLU A 52 1.72 24.03 34.54
N SER A 53 2.82 23.37 34.15
CA SER A 53 4.18 23.75 34.56
C SER A 53 4.60 25.13 34.02
N LEU A 54 4.24 25.44 32.77
CA LEU A 54 4.57 26.72 32.13
C LEU A 54 3.77 27.89 32.73
N ILE A 55 2.50 27.65 33.10
CA ILE A 55 1.68 28.63 33.84
C ILE A 55 2.28 28.91 35.23
N GLN A 56 2.81 27.89 35.91
CA GLN A 56 3.39 28.03 37.25
C GLN A 56 4.77 28.71 37.26
N GLN A 57 5.46 28.73 36.12
CA GLN A 57 6.74 29.44 35.92
C GLN A 57 6.58 30.93 35.55
N GLY A 58 5.35 31.39 35.32
CA GLY A 58 5.04 32.81 35.15
C GLY A 58 5.32 33.36 33.74
N GLU A 59 5.34 32.51 32.72
CA GLU A 59 5.50 32.92 31.31
C GLU A 59 4.15 33.23 30.61
N PHE A 60 3.03 33.21 31.35
CA PHE A 60 1.70 33.63 30.88
C PHE A 60 0.96 34.42 31.98
N GLU A 61 0.46 35.63 31.67
CA GLU A 61 -0.41 36.42 32.56
C GLU A 61 -1.88 36.37 32.11
N VAL A 62 -2.77 36.09 33.06
CA VAL A 62 -4.23 36.19 32.90
C VAL A 62 -4.69 37.51 33.54
N ASP A 63 -5.24 38.43 32.75
CA ASP A 63 -5.81 39.69 33.27
C ASP A 63 -7.28 39.50 33.73
N SER A 64 -7.63 40.18 34.82
CA SER A 64 -8.82 39.97 35.64
C SER A 64 -9.62 41.26 35.84
N ASP A 65 -10.87 41.31 35.35
CA ASP A 65 -12.07 41.78 36.11
C ASP A 65 -13.38 41.70 35.26
N PRO A 66 -14.58 41.64 35.90
CA PRO A 66 -15.68 40.79 35.44
C PRO A 66 -16.98 41.54 35.12
N VAL A 67 -17.69 41.11 34.07
CA VAL A 67 -19.16 41.22 33.99
C VAL A 67 -19.71 39.92 33.40
N THR A 68 -20.38 39.18 34.28
CA THR A 68 -21.34 38.09 34.07
C THR A 68 -21.80 37.82 32.63
N ASP A 69 -21.46 36.64 32.10
CA ASP A 69 -22.51 35.77 31.60
C ASP A 69 -22.30 34.33 32.08
N LEU A 70 -23.38 33.74 32.56
CA LEU A 70 -23.41 32.39 33.09
C LEU A 70 -23.43 31.45 31.87
N VAL A 71 -22.27 31.01 31.38
CA VAL A 71 -22.26 29.82 30.51
C VAL A 71 -22.52 28.64 31.43
N VAL A 72 -23.78 28.21 31.44
CA VAL A 72 -24.21 26.88 31.87
C VAL A 72 -23.21 25.88 31.28
N PRO A 73 -22.64 24.94 32.06
CA PRO A 73 -21.73 23.97 31.46
C PRO A 73 -22.53 23.21 30.40
N LEU A 74 -22.18 23.41 29.13
CA LEU A 74 -22.72 22.62 28.05
C LEU A 74 -22.31 21.17 28.32
N ASP A 75 -23.30 20.30 28.19
CA ASP A 75 -23.19 18.83 28.25
C ASP A 75 -22.01 18.36 27.37
N PRO A 76 -21.40 17.19 27.64
CA PRO A 76 -20.33 16.68 26.78
C PRO A 76 -20.89 16.49 25.37
N GLU A 77 -20.37 17.28 24.43
CA GLU A 77 -20.83 17.30 23.04
C GLU A 77 -20.83 15.89 22.45
N SER A 78 -21.95 15.56 21.81
CA SER A 78 -22.03 14.49 20.81
C SER A 78 -20.91 14.73 19.80
N PRO A 79 -20.23 13.69 19.26
CA PRO A 79 -19.24 13.90 18.20
C PRO A 79 -19.91 14.70 17.08
N GLY A 80 -19.39 15.90 16.81
CA GLY A 80 -19.88 16.79 15.75
C GLY A 80 -19.74 16.14 14.37
N VAL A 81 -20.42 16.71 13.38
CA VAL A 81 -20.28 16.27 11.99
C VAL A 81 -18.86 16.59 11.49
N GLU A 82 -18.26 15.67 10.72
CA GLU A 82 -16.84 15.74 10.33
C GLU A 82 -16.47 17.02 9.58
N ASN A 83 -17.35 17.48 8.67
CA ASN A 83 -17.14 18.65 7.82
C ASN A 83 -17.96 19.88 8.23
N ASP A 84 -18.21 20.01 9.52
CA ASP A 84 -18.94 21.14 10.13
C ASP A 84 -18.17 22.47 9.97
N ASN A 85 -16.86 22.46 10.23
CA ASN A 85 -16.02 23.64 10.06
C ASN A 85 -15.42 23.71 8.64
N PHE A 86 -15.26 24.91 8.09
CA PHE A 86 -14.61 25.18 6.79
C PHE A 86 -13.23 24.54 6.68
N GLN A 87 -12.45 24.55 7.77
CA GLN A 87 -11.11 23.96 7.82
C GLN A 87 -11.13 22.43 7.66
N ASN A 88 -12.26 21.80 7.99
CA ASN A 88 -12.52 20.37 7.84
C ASN A 88 -13.40 20.09 6.61
N SER A 89 -13.47 21.04 5.66
CA SER A 89 -14.24 20.88 4.44
C SER A 89 -13.85 19.59 3.71
N ASN A 90 -14.85 18.73 3.44
CA ASN A 90 -14.61 17.44 2.81
C ASN A 90 -14.21 17.64 1.33
N PRO A 91 -13.02 17.17 0.90
CA PRO A 91 -12.62 17.33 -0.49
C PRO A 91 -13.43 16.40 -1.40
N ILE A 92 -13.93 16.94 -2.51
CA ILE A 92 -14.48 16.20 -3.63
C ILE A 92 -13.63 16.48 -4.87
N SER A 93 -13.55 15.50 -5.77
CA SER A 93 -12.69 15.53 -6.94
C SER A 93 -13.45 15.15 -8.20
N GLY A 94 -12.84 15.43 -9.36
CA GLY A 94 -13.40 15.06 -10.65
C GLY A 94 -14.35 16.08 -11.24
N ILE A 95 -14.83 15.82 -12.46
CA ILE A 95 -15.84 16.67 -13.10
C ILE A 95 -17.28 16.27 -12.76
N SER A 96 -17.47 15.09 -12.18
CA SER A 96 -18.76 14.59 -11.72
C SER A 96 -18.55 13.89 -10.39
N SER A 97 -19.40 14.19 -9.40
CA SER A 97 -19.32 13.57 -8.08
C SER A 97 -20.68 13.60 -7.38
N THR A 98 -21.01 12.54 -6.66
CA THR A 98 -22.15 12.51 -5.74
C THR A 98 -21.65 12.10 -4.37
N VAL A 99 -21.79 12.98 -3.38
CA VAL A 99 -21.38 12.73 -2.01
C VAL A 99 -22.56 12.84 -1.06
N ASN A 100 -22.54 12.03 -0.02
CA ASN A 100 -23.55 12.07 1.04
C ASN A 100 -22.98 12.79 2.28
N GLY A 101 -23.84 13.42 3.05
CA GLY A 101 -23.51 14.06 4.31
C GLY A 101 -24.75 14.23 5.18
N THR A 102 -24.61 14.94 6.29
CA THR A 102 -25.72 15.29 7.18
C THR A 102 -25.38 16.60 7.87
N ASN A 103 -26.33 17.53 8.02
CA ASN A 103 -26.12 18.71 8.86
C ASN A 103 -26.73 18.55 10.26
N ASN A 104 -27.11 17.33 10.64
CA ASN A 104 -27.62 17.06 11.98
C ASN A 104 -26.54 17.33 13.04
N ASN A 105 -26.77 18.33 13.90
CA ASN A 105 -25.83 18.83 14.91
C ASN A 105 -24.59 19.54 14.34
N ALA A 106 -24.66 20.01 13.10
CA ALA A 106 -23.71 20.98 12.59
C ALA A 106 -23.88 22.33 13.32
N THR A 107 -22.83 23.14 13.34
CA THR A 107 -22.73 24.40 14.05
C THR A 107 -22.11 25.46 13.17
N SER A 108 -22.58 26.70 13.31
CA SER A 108 -21.97 27.84 12.62
C SER A 108 -20.61 28.19 13.22
N GLU A 109 -19.57 28.37 12.42
CA GLU A 109 -18.29 28.89 12.90
C GLU A 109 -18.15 30.41 12.79
N GLN A 110 -17.26 31.00 13.59
CA GLN A 110 -17.04 32.43 13.59
C GLN A 110 -16.41 32.88 12.26
N GLY A 111 -17.14 33.75 11.55
CA GLY A 111 -16.66 34.33 10.30
C GLY A 111 -17.31 33.74 9.05
N GLU A 112 -18.18 32.75 9.19
CA GLU A 112 -18.98 32.23 8.08
C GLU A 112 -19.81 33.34 7.40
N PRO A 113 -19.85 33.35 6.06
CA PRO A 113 -20.75 34.21 5.32
C PRO A 113 -22.21 34.04 5.75
N ALA A 114 -22.88 35.16 6.03
CA ALA A 114 -24.31 35.19 6.35
C ALA A 114 -25.14 35.06 5.06
N SER A 115 -25.15 33.87 4.50
CA SER A 115 -25.76 33.54 3.22
C SER A 115 -26.09 32.07 3.35
N VAL A 116 -27.32 31.66 3.64
CA VAL A 116 -28.55 32.05 2.94
C VAL A 116 -29.79 31.93 3.86
N SER A 117 -29.60 31.79 5.17
CA SER A 117 -30.70 31.76 6.14
C SER A 117 -31.13 33.20 6.50
N GLU A 118 -32.28 33.65 5.98
CA GLU A 118 -32.97 34.80 6.58
C GLU A 118 -33.44 34.39 7.99
N ALA A 119 -32.57 34.60 8.99
CA ALA A 119 -32.79 34.40 10.42
C ALA A 119 -32.85 32.94 10.91
N GLY A 120 -31.68 32.35 11.16
CA GLY A 120 -31.51 31.04 11.83
C GLY A 120 -30.09 30.84 12.38
N GLU A 121 -29.91 29.82 13.22
CA GLU A 121 -28.59 29.29 13.61
C GLU A 121 -28.11 28.39 12.46
N ASN A 122 -26.99 28.72 11.79
CA ASN A 122 -26.53 27.94 10.63
C ASN A 122 -26.10 26.52 11.07
N ASN A 123 -26.60 25.51 10.37
CA ASN A 123 -26.15 24.13 10.46
C ASN A 123 -25.33 23.84 9.20
N SER A 124 -24.26 24.60 8.99
CA SER A 124 -23.43 24.56 7.79
C SER A 124 -22.53 23.33 7.78
N VAL A 125 -22.43 22.68 6.61
CA VAL A 125 -21.39 21.68 6.35
C VAL A 125 -20.73 21.98 5.01
N TRP A 126 -19.43 21.70 4.93
CA TRP A 126 -18.57 22.21 3.87
C TRP A 126 -17.96 21.10 3.02
N TRP A 127 -17.88 21.34 1.71
CA TRP A 127 -17.09 20.56 0.75
C TRP A 127 -16.17 21.48 -0.06
N SER A 128 -15.04 20.95 -0.51
CA SER A 128 -14.07 21.68 -1.32
C SER A 128 -13.82 20.94 -2.62
N TRP A 129 -13.69 21.70 -3.71
CA TRP A 129 -13.51 21.14 -5.06
C TRP A 129 -12.58 22.05 -5.85
N THR A 130 -11.52 21.48 -6.41
CA THR A 130 -10.65 22.21 -7.34
C THR A 130 -11.04 21.85 -8.75
N ALA A 131 -11.45 22.86 -9.54
CA ALA A 131 -11.94 22.63 -10.89
C ALA A 131 -10.83 22.01 -11.77
N PRO A 132 -11.02 20.78 -12.29
CA PRO A 132 -10.01 20.12 -13.12
C PRO A 132 -9.92 20.74 -14.52
N THR A 133 -10.97 21.43 -14.97
CA THR A 133 -10.98 22.21 -16.22
C THR A 133 -11.84 23.47 -16.06
N SER A 134 -11.78 24.38 -17.03
CA SER A 134 -12.67 25.54 -17.08
C SER A 134 -13.97 25.18 -17.79
N GLY A 135 -15.12 25.52 -17.22
CA GLY A 135 -16.42 25.15 -17.81
C GLY A 135 -17.59 25.49 -16.90
N GLN A 136 -18.81 25.35 -17.41
CA GLN A 136 -20.01 25.53 -16.61
C GLN A 136 -20.15 24.35 -15.63
N VAL A 137 -20.41 24.66 -14.37
CA VAL A 137 -20.63 23.68 -13.30
C VAL A 137 -22.03 23.86 -12.76
N THR A 138 -22.73 22.73 -12.63
CA THR A 138 -23.97 22.62 -11.87
C THR A 138 -23.67 21.88 -10.57
N VAL A 139 -24.12 22.46 -9.45
CA VAL A 139 -24.10 21.79 -8.15
C VAL A 139 -25.51 21.81 -7.59
N ASP A 140 -26.02 20.66 -7.19
CA ASP A 140 -27.37 20.53 -6.65
C ASP A 140 -27.40 19.64 -5.41
N THR A 141 -28.48 19.79 -4.63
CA THR A 141 -28.74 18.98 -3.45
C THR A 141 -29.82 17.92 -3.68
N PHE A 142 -30.08 17.53 -4.93
CA PHE A 142 -31.16 16.61 -5.29
C PHE A 142 -30.95 15.22 -4.69
N GLY A 143 -31.95 14.77 -3.94
CA GLY A 143 -31.88 13.53 -3.15
C GLY A 143 -31.86 13.76 -1.64
N SER A 144 -31.54 14.99 -1.20
CA SER A 144 -31.64 15.39 0.21
C SER A 144 -33.09 15.34 0.71
N ASN A 145 -33.27 15.18 2.03
CA ASN A 145 -34.59 14.94 2.63
C ASN A 145 -35.21 16.14 3.38
N PHE A 146 -34.62 17.32 3.26
CA PHE A 146 -35.02 18.55 3.93
C PHE A 146 -34.92 19.75 2.96
N ASP A 147 -35.43 20.92 3.36
CA ASP A 147 -35.32 22.15 2.58
C ASP A 147 -33.88 22.69 2.67
N THR A 148 -33.15 22.60 1.56
CA THR A 148 -31.70 22.85 1.55
C THR A 148 -31.36 24.24 1.04
N VAL A 149 -30.31 24.80 1.61
CA VAL A 149 -29.66 26.03 1.20
C VAL A 149 -28.26 25.67 0.69
N LEU A 150 -27.87 26.13 -0.50
CA LEU A 150 -26.58 25.84 -1.13
C LEU A 150 -25.89 27.12 -1.59
N ALA A 151 -24.61 27.27 -1.28
CA ALA A 151 -23.78 28.34 -1.83
C ALA A 151 -22.37 27.87 -2.18
N ALA A 152 -21.77 28.52 -3.18
CA ALA A 152 -20.39 28.31 -3.61
C ALA A 152 -19.55 29.58 -3.36
N TYR A 153 -18.34 29.39 -2.84
CA TYR A 153 -17.38 30.45 -2.56
C TYR A 153 -16.00 30.15 -3.15
N THR A 154 -15.19 31.19 -3.28
CA THR A 154 -13.73 31.10 -3.45
C THR A 154 -13.02 31.90 -2.36
N GLY A 155 -11.83 31.49 -1.95
CA GLY A 155 -11.00 32.17 -0.96
C GLY A 155 -10.41 31.19 0.06
N ASP A 156 -9.32 31.58 0.71
CA ASP A 156 -8.53 30.67 1.57
C ASP A 156 -8.98 30.66 3.05
N PHE A 157 -9.82 31.63 3.45
CA PHE A 157 -10.22 31.81 4.85
C PHE A 157 -11.73 32.06 4.93
N VAL A 158 -12.41 31.38 5.86
CA VAL A 158 -13.86 31.51 6.08
C VAL A 158 -14.33 32.97 6.23
N SER A 159 -13.50 33.80 6.88
CA SER A 159 -13.77 35.23 7.11
C SER A 159 -13.52 36.16 5.92
N ASP A 160 -13.01 35.66 4.80
CA ASP A 160 -12.70 36.42 3.58
C ASP A 160 -13.12 35.65 2.31
N LEU A 161 -14.22 34.90 2.40
CA LEU A 161 -14.80 34.19 1.26
C LEU A 161 -15.52 35.16 0.31
N THR A 162 -15.36 34.93 -1.00
CA THR A 162 -16.12 35.60 -2.05
C THR A 162 -17.18 34.67 -2.59
N GLU A 163 -18.46 35.04 -2.45
CA GLU A 163 -19.59 34.28 -2.99
C GLU A 163 -19.57 34.29 -4.53
N ILE A 164 -19.74 33.11 -5.12
CA ILE A 164 -19.84 32.89 -6.56
C ILE A 164 -21.30 32.73 -6.97
N ALA A 165 -22.04 31.90 -6.23
CA ALA A 165 -23.46 31.64 -6.44
C ALA A 165 -24.11 31.12 -5.15
N SER A 166 -25.39 31.38 -4.96
CA SER A 166 -26.20 30.81 -3.89
C SER A 166 -27.63 30.56 -4.37
N ASN A 167 -28.27 29.58 -3.75
CA ASN A 167 -29.68 29.25 -3.96
C ASN A 167 -30.27 28.63 -2.67
N ASP A 168 -31.54 28.89 -2.41
CA ASP A 168 -32.35 28.34 -1.31
C ASP A 168 -33.58 27.55 -1.81
N GLY A 169 -33.64 27.26 -3.11
CA GLY A 169 -34.64 26.37 -3.70
C GLY A 169 -34.72 26.49 -5.22
N SER A 170 -34.79 25.36 -5.94
CA SER A 170 -35.03 25.36 -7.38
C SER A 170 -36.50 25.72 -7.68
N ALA A 171 -36.78 26.20 -8.90
CA ALA A 171 -38.13 26.65 -9.29
C ALA A 171 -39.24 25.57 -9.17
N LEU A 172 -38.88 24.31 -8.91
CA LEU A 172 -39.79 23.16 -8.83
C LEU A 172 -39.65 22.31 -7.55
N THR A 173 -38.67 22.57 -6.67
CA THR A 173 -38.38 21.78 -5.44
C THR A 173 -37.92 22.67 -4.27
N LEU A 174 -37.93 22.13 -3.04
CA LEU A 174 -37.27 22.72 -1.86
C LEU A 174 -35.76 22.38 -1.81
N LEU A 175 -35.21 21.91 -2.94
CA LEU A 175 -33.82 21.51 -3.04
C LEU A 175 -33.09 22.53 -3.90
N SER A 176 -31.87 22.85 -3.51
CA SER A 176 -31.09 23.92 -4.12
C SER A 176 -30.24 23.43 -5.28
N GLU A 177 -30.06 24.32 -6.26
CA GLU A 177 -29.23 24.12 -7.45
C GLU A 177 -28.55 25.44 -7.78
N ILE A 178 -27.23 25.43 -7.95
CA ILE A 178 -26.45 26.58 -8.39
C ILE A 178 -25.74 26.24 -9.70
N VAL A 179 -25.59 27.24 -10.56
CA VAL A 179 -24.86 27.13 -11.83
C VAL A 179 -23.89 28.30 -11.94
N PHE A 180 -22.62 28.01 -12.20
CA PHE A 180 -21.59 29.03 -12.38
C PHE A 180 -20.51 28.56 -13.35
N ASP A 181 -19.73 29.51 -13.89
CA ASP A 181 -18.58 29.19 -14.74
C ASP A 181 -17.33 29.02 -13.86
N ALA A 182 -16.79 27.80 -13.80
CA ALA A 182 -15.58 27.50 -13.07
C ALA A 182 -14.32 27.77 -13.91
N VAL A 183 -13.24 28.16 -13.23
CA VAL A 183 -11.91 28.35 -13.82
C VAL A 183 -11.00 27.22 -13.35
N GLU A 184 -10.35 26.55 -14.30
CA GLU A 184 -9.39 25.47 -14.06
C GLU A 184 -8.38 25.84 -12.95
N GLY A 185 -8.12 24.89 -12.06
CA GLY A 185 -7.19 25.01 -10.95
C GLY A 185 -7.67 25.92 -9.81
N THR A 186 -8.87 26.50 -9.91
CA THR A 186 -9.46 27.30 -8.81
C THR A 186 -10.20 26.38 -7.85
N THR A 187 -9.93 26.53 -6.55
CA THR A 187 -10.66 25.84 -5.49
C THR A 187 -11.94 26.60 -5.14
N TYR A 188 -13.06 25.89 -5.20
CA TYR A 188 -14.38 26.33 -4.80
C TYR A 188 -14.79 25.59 -3.52
N HIS A 189 -15.49 26.29 -2.63
CA HIS A 189 -16.02 25.75 -1.39
C HIS A 189 -17.54 25.77 -1.45
N PHE A 190 -18.17 24.61 -1.29
CA PHE A 190 -19.61 24.44 -1.25
C PHE A 190 -20.07 24.32 0.20
N VAL A 191 -21.00 25.17 0.61
CA VAL A 191 -21.69 25.04 1.90
C VAL A 191 -23.11 24.59 1.65
N VAL A 192 -23.55 23.59 2.41
CA VAL A 192 -24.96 23.17 2.47
C VAL A 192 -25.46 23.42 3.89
N ASP A 193 -26.60 24.11 3.97
CA ASP A 193 -27.34 24.38 5.21
C ASP A 193 -28.84 24.08 4.98
N GLY A 194 -29.68 24.33 5.98
CA GLY A 194 -31.13 24.21 5.87
C GLY A 194 -31.87 25.54 5.90
N PHE A 195 -32.98 25.60 5.19
CA PHE A 195 -33.90 26.72 5.28
C PHE A 195 -34.58 26.72 6.67
N SER A 196 -34.55 27.85 7.39
CA SER A 196 -35.19 27.98 8.72
C SER A 196 -34.79 26.91 9.75
N ASP A 197 -33.49 26.63 9.88
CA ASP A 197 -32.91 25.65 10.81
C ASP A 197 -33.28 24.18 10.51
N GLU A 198 -33.75 23.86 9.29
CA GLU A 198 -33.99 22.47 8.90
C GLU A 198 -32.68 21.65 8.86
N THR A 199 -32.74 20.41 9.35
CA THR A 199 -31.61 19.49 9.28
C THR A 199 -32.03 18.14 8.72
N GLY A 200 -31.07 17.43 8.12
CA GLY A 200 -31.33 16.14 7.52
C GLY A 200 -30.12 15.53 6.82
N GLU A 201 -30.42 14.53 6.00
CA GLU A 201 -29.41 13.87 5.17
C GLU A 201 -29.24 14.65 3.87
N ILE A 202 -27.98 14.92 3.53
CA ILE A 202 -27.55 15.70 2.38
C ILE A 202 -27.06 14.73 1.30
N VAL A 203 -27.50 14.97 0.08
CA VAL A 203 -26.89 14.45 -1.15
C VAL A 203 -26.43 15.67 -1.94
N LEU A 204 -25.12 15.82 -2.15
CA LEU A 204 -24.53 16.89 -2.95
C LEU A 204 -24.04 16.29 -4.27
N ASN A 205 -24.61 16.76 -5.38
CA ASN A 205 -24.22 16.35 -6.73
C ASN A 205 -23.47 17.49 -7.39
N LEU A 206 -22.32 17.18 -7.98
CA LEU A 206 -21.53 18.09 -8.80
C LEU A 206 -21.46 17.51 -10.22
N SER A 207 -21.68 18.36 -11.22
CA SER A 207 -21.48 18.02 -12.62
C SER A 207 -20.94 19.22 -13.38
N GLN A 208 -19.78 19.07 -14.00
CA GLN A 208 -19.14 20.06 -14.84
C GLN A 208 -19.28 19.65 -16.31
N GLU A 209 -19.79 20.56 -17.13
CA GLU A 209 -19.81 20.40 -18.58
C GLU A 209 -18.40 20.59 -19.14
N VAL A 210 -17.91 19.61 -19.88
CA VAL A 210 -16.61 19.66 -20.57
C VAL A 210 -16.85 19.67 -22.07
N THR A 211 -16.15 20.54 -22.79
CA THR A 211 -16.29 20.69 -24.25
C THR A 211 -15.24 19.91 -25.05
N GLU A 212 -14.13 19.52 -24.41
CA GLU A 212 -13.06 18.70 -24.98
C GLU A 212 -12.26 18.05 -23.83
N VAL A 213 -11.99 16.74 -23.92
CA VAL A 213 -11.05 16.06 -23.03
C VAL A 213 -9.65 16.25 -23.63
N GLU A 214 -8.73 16.89 -22.89
CA GLU A 214 -7.46 17.37 -23.46
C GLU A 214 -6.63 16.25 -24.10
N ASN A 215 -6.65 15.06 -23.51
CA ASN A 215 -5.87 13.92 -23.92
C ASN A 215 -6.70 12.79 -24.56
N ASP A 216 -7.85 13.13 -25.13
CA ASP A 216 -8.72 12.22 -25.88
C ASP A 216 -7.99 11.58 -27.07
N ASN A 217 -7.42 12.42 -27.95
CA ASN A 217 -6.71 11.92 -29.12
C ASN A 217 -5.29 11.49 -28.75
N PHE A 218 -4.83 10.38 -29.33
CA PHE A 218 -3.45 9.87 -29.23
C PHE A 218 -2.43 10.97 -29.55
N SER A 219 -2.70 11.88 -30.50
CA SER A 219 -1.77 12.97 -30.81
C SER A 219 -1.66 14.04 -29.72
N ASN A 220 -2.69 14.16 -28.87
CA ASN A 220 -2.80 15.12 -27.78
C ASN A 220 -2.46 14.51 -26.42
N ASN A 221 -1.83 13.32 -26.40
CA ASN A 221 -1.42 12.66 -25.17
C ASN A 221 -0.63 13.61 -24.24
N ILE A 222 -0.89 13.52 -22.93
CA ILE A 222 -0.20 14.34 -21.92
C ILE A 222 1.12 13.66 -21.52
N SER A 223 2.20 14.43 -21.44
CA SER A 223 3.51 13.92 -21.02
C SER A 223 3.64 13.79 -19.51
N LEU A 224 3.89 12.56 -19.05
CA LEU A 224 4.35 12.24 -17.70
C LEU A 224 5.88 12.26 -17.66
N THR A 225 6.46 12.73 -16.55
CA THR A 225 7.91 12.88 -16.41
C THR A 225 8.42 12.35 -15.07
N GLY A 226 9.65 11.84 -15.06
CA GLY A 226 10.28 11.32 -13.85
C GLY A 226 10.10 9.81 -13.69
N SER A 227 10.61 9.27 -12.58
CA SER A 227 10.44 7.87 -12.20
C SER A 227 9.14 7.62 -11.45
N SER A 228 8.36 8.65 -11.16
CA SER A 228 7.00 8.50 -10.65
C SER A 228 6.11 9.63 -11.12
N ALA A 229 4.82 9.34 -11.26
CA ALA A 229 3.77 10.31 -11.52
C ALA A 229 2.47 9.83 -10.85
N ASN A 230 1.74 10.75 -10.23
CA ASN A 230 0.37 10.55 -9.78
C ASN A 230 -0.44 11.68 -10.43
N VAL A 231 -1.41 11.33 -11.27
CA VAL A 231 -2.23 12.31 -11.99
C VAL A 231 -3.70 11.95 -11.87
N THR A 232 -4.53 12.98 -11.79
CA THR A 232 -5.98 12.85 -11.88
C THR A 232 -6.45 13.34 -13.24
N ALA A 233 -7.44 12.66 -13.81
CA ALA A 233 -8.05 12.97 -15.09
C ALA A 233 -9.47 12.43 -15.14
N PHE A 234 -10.06 12.37 -16.32
CA PHE A 234 -11.38 11.81 -16.56
C PHE A 234 -11.53 11.45 -18.03
N ASN A 235 -12.47 10.54 -18.35
CA ASN A 235 -12.77 10.15 -19.73
C ASN A 235 -14.23 10.40 -20.16
N PHE A 236 -14.98 11.20 -19.40
CA PHE A 236 -16.32 11.63 -19.83
C PHE A 236 -16.26 12.30 -21.21
N GLU A 237 -17.10 11.84 -22.15
CA GLU A 237 -17.14 12.31 -23.54
C GLU A 237 -15.85 12.08 -24.37
N ALA A 238 -14.87 11.33 -23.86
CA ALA A 238 -13.76 10.85 -24.67
C ALA A 238 -14.27 9.90 -25.77
N THR A 239 -13.48 9.75 -26.83
CA THR A 239 -13.83 9.04 -28.06
C THR A 239 -12.71 8.10 -28.49
N SER A 240 -13.08 7.02 -29.18
CA SER A 240 -12.08 6.15 -29.82
C SER A 240 -11.69 6.66 -31.20
N GLU A 241 -10.42 6.52 -31.54
CA GLU A 241 -9.86 6.88 -32.83
C GLU A 241 -9.90 5.73 -33.85
N ASP A 242 -9.97 6.06 -35.15
CA ASP A 242 -9.85 5.06 -36.21
C ASP A 242 -8.44 4.45 -36.21
N GLY A 243 -8.38 3.13 -36.02
CA GLY A 243 -7.12 2.40 -35.92
C GLY A 243 -6.61 2.19 -34.50
N GLU A 244 -7.34 2.68 -33.49
CA GLU A 244 -7.08 2.35 -32.09
C GLU A 244 -7.31 0.86 -31.79
N PRO A 245 -6.37 0.17 -31.11
CA PRO A 245 -6.59 -1.21 -30.70
C PRO A 245 -7.62 -1.26 -29.56
N LEU A 246 -8.25 -2.42 -29.40
CA LEU A 246 -8.95 -2.71 -28.15
C LEU A 246 -7.90 -2.94 -27.05
N HIS A 247 -8.03 -2.25 -25.93
CA HIS A 247 -7.15 -2.42 -24.78
C HIS A 247 -7.51 -3.71 -24.03
N ALA A 248 -6.47 -4.45 -23.58
CA ALA A 248 -6.58 -5.68 -22.78
C ALA A 248 -7.51 -6.78 -23.36
N GLU A 249 -7.30 -7.16 -24.63
CA GLU A 249 -8.05 -8.15 -25.43
C GLU A 249 -9.18 -8.93 -24.71
N ASN A 250 -10.30 -8.27 -24.42
CA ASN A 250 -11.49 -8.95 -23.90
C ASN A 250 -12.40 -9.39 -25.07
N LEU A 251 -12.82 -10.66 -25.07
CA LEU A 251 -13.57 -11.32 -26.16
C LEU A 251 -14.98 -10.74 -26.41
N LEU A 252 -15.39 -9.73 -25.65
CA LEU A 252 -16.61 -8.97 -25.87
C LEU A 252 -16.27 -7.75 -26.74
N ALA A 253 -16.66 -7.78 -28.02
CA ALA A 253 -16.39 -6.77 -29.05
C ALA A 253 -17.09 -5.40 -28.82
N LYS A 254 -17.09 -4.92 -27.58
CA LYS A 254 -17.78 -3.72 -27.09
C LYS A 254 -17.07 -3.08 -25.88
N ASN A 255 -15.80 -3.37 -25.64
CA ASN A 255 -15.07 -2.68 -24.58
C ASN A 255 -14.43 -1.41 -25.12
N GLY A 256 -14.47 -0.38 -24.31
CA GLY A 256 -13.89 0.90 -24.62
C GLY A 256 -14.67 1.79 -25.57
N GLY A 257 -14.02 2.87 -25.96
CA GLY A 257 -14.57 3.93 -26.79
C GLY A 257 -14.45 5.31 -26.18
N SER A 258 -13.89 5.41 -24.97
CA SER A 258 -13.64 6.65 -24.25
C SER A 258 -12.22 6.61 -23.69
N SER A 259 -11.24 6.32 -24.55
CA SER A 259 -9.85 6.23 -24.12
C SER A 259 -9.23 7.62 -23.99
N VAL A 260 -8.31 7.74 -23.05
CA VAL A 260 -7.48 8.94 -22.88
C VAL A 260 -6.02 8.54 -22.77
N TRP A 261 -5.14 9.40 -23.26
CA TRP A 261 -3.77 9.03 -23.58
C TRP A 261 -2.72 9.83 -22.81
N TRP A 262 -1.68 9.15 -22.35
CA TRP A 262 -0.45 9.76 -21.86
C TRP A 262 0.75 9.24 -22.62
N ASN A 263 1.86 9.98 -22.55
CA ASN A 263 3.17 9.46 -22.88
C ASN A 263 4.10 9.54 -21.68
N TRP A 264 5.04 8.61 -21.61
CA TRP A 264 6.08 8.61 -20.61
C TRP A 264 7.37 8.08 -21.23
N THR A 265 8.46 8.86 -21.11
CA THR A 265 9.78 8.40 -21.53
C THR A 265 10.53 7.89 -20.31
N ALA A 266 10.85 6.59 -20.30
CA ALA A 266 11.50 5.96 -19.17
C ALA A 266 12.86 6.61 -18.86
N PRO A 267 13.07 7.22 -17.68
CA PRO A 267 14.34 7.87 -17.34
C PRO A 267 15.48 6.86 -17.12
N THR A 268 15.18 5.62 -16.77
CA THR A 268 16.13 4.50 -16.63
C THR A 268 15.51 3.22 -17.19
N SER A 269 16.30 2.15 -17.37
CA SER A 269 15.75 0.80 -17.55
C SER A 269 15.40 0.20 -16.19
N GLY A 270 14.35 -0.61 -16.12
CA GLY A 270 13.93 -1.31 -14.91
C GLY A 270 12.42 -1.50 -14.83
N LEU A 271 11.97 -2.23 -13.82
CA LEU A 271 10.57 -2.53 -13.61
C LEU A 271 9.77 -1.26 -13.33
N VAL A 272 8.63 -1.12 -14.00
CA VAL A 272 7.66 -0.04 -13.77
C VAL A 272 6.29 -0.64 -13.53
N THR A 273 5.59 -0.11 -12.54
CA THR A 273 4.20 -0.41 -12.25
C THR A 273 3.36 0.81 -12.59
N ILE A 274 2.29 0.60 -13.34
CA ILE A 274 1.29 1.60 -13.67
C ILE A 274 -0.06 1.07 -13.26
N GLY A 275 -0.83 1.83 -12.49
CA GLY A 275 -2.13 1.42 -12.00
C GLY A 275 -3.14 2.56 -12.03
N THR A 276 -4.41 2.19 -12.01
CA THR A 276 -5.54 3.14 -12.00
C THR A 276 -6.31 3.16 -10.68
N ASN A 277 -5.68 2.66 -9.61
CA ASN A 277 -6.27 2.57 -8.27
C ASN A 277 -6.80 3.93 -7.80
N GLY A 278 -8.04 3.94 -7.30
CA GLY A 278 -8.74 5.18 -6.89
C GLY A 278 -9.63 5.80 -7.98
N SER A 279 -9.62 5.26 -9.20
CA SER A 279 -10.64 5.57 -10.22
C SER A 279 -12.01 5.07 -9.78
N ASP A 280 -13.09 5.78 -10.15
CA ASP A 280 -14.45 5.50 -9.67
C ASP A 280 -15.29 4.59 -10.60
N PHE A 281 -14.63 3.98 -11.59
CA PHE A 281 -15.24 3.10 -12.60
C PHE A 281 -14.35 1.89 -12.91
N ASP A 282 -14.90 0.94 -13.66
CA ASP A 282 -14.18 -0.24 -14.14
C ASP A 282 -13.23 0.14 -15.28
N THR A 283 -11.92 0.17 -15.01
CA THR A 283 -10.91 0.70 -15.93
C THR A 283 -10.28 -0.40 -16.77
N VAL A 284 -9.87 -0.07 -17.99
CA VAL A 284 -9.00 -0.90 -18.82
C VAL A 284 -7.73 -0.13 -19.12
N LEU A 285 -6.56 -0.73 -18.87
CA LEU A 285 -5.24 -0.10 -19.04
C LEU A 285 -4.44 -0.79 -20.15
N GLY A 286 -3.89 0.00 -21.07
CA GLY A 286 -3.01 -0.47 -22.14
C GLY A 286 -1.71 0.32 -22.22
N ILE A 287 -0.58 -0.39 -22.30
CA ILE A 287 0.76 0.19 -22.46
C ILE A 287 1.31 -0.20 -23.83
N TYR A 288 1.77 0.79 -24.58
CA TYR A 288 2.20 0.61 -25.96
C TYR A 288 3.53 1.30 -26.26
N THR A 289 4.19 0.84 -27.32
CA THR A 289 5.24 1.59 -28.03
C THR A 289 4.77 1.93 -29.45
N GLY A 290 5.32 2.99 -30.03
CA GLY A 290 4.99 3.45 -31.39
C GLY A 290 4.56 4.91 -31.44
N ASP A 291 4.54 5.46 -32.64
CA ASP A 291 4.38 6.90 -32.88
C ASP A 291 3.02 7.29 -33.50
N SER A 292 2.13 6.33 -33.75
CA SER A 292 0.78 6.58 -34.30
C SER A 292 -0.21 5.52 -33.85
N VAL A 293 -1.43 5.92 -33.52
CA VAL A 293 -2.52 5.05 -33.04
C VAL A 293 -2.74 3.80 -33.91
N SER A 294 -2.67 3.93 -35.23
CA SER A 294 -2.82 2.80 -36.18
C SER A 294 -1.61 1.86 -36.30
N ASN A 295 -0.51 2.15 -35.60
CA ASN A 295 0.75 1.39 -35.66
C ASN A 295 1.48 1.45 -34.32
N ILE A 296 0.75 1.13 -33.25
CA ILE A 296 1.31 0.88 -31.92
C ILE A 296 1.46 -0.63 -31.68
N THR A 297 2.40 -1.00 -30.81
CA THR A 297 2.64 -2.37 -30.38
C THR A 297 2.44 -2.44 -28.87
N GLU A 298 1.56 -3.33 -28.43
CA GLU A 298 1.28 -3.54 -27.01
C GLU A 298 2.51 -4.12 -26.29
N VAL A 299 2.76 -3.59 -25.10
CA VAL A 299 3.81 -4.00 -24.18
C VAL A 299 3.19 -4.77 -23.00
N ALA A 300 2.13 -4.21 -22.43
CA ALA A 300 1.37 -4.79 -21.33
C ALA A 300 -0.04 -4.20 -21.34
N SER A 301 -1.00 -4.91 -20.77
CA SER A 301 -2.38 -4.45 -20.61
C SER A 301 -3.06 -5.19 -19.47
N ASP A 302 -4.05 -4.58 -18.84
CA ASP A 302 -4.83 -5.19 -17.77
C ASP A 302 -6.24 -4.57 -17.66
N ASP A 303 -7.13 -5.25 -16.94
CA ASP A 303 -8.53 -4.87 -16.69
C ASP A 303 -8.73 -4.76 -15.15
N ASP A 304 -8.52 -5.86 -14.42
CA ASP A 304 -9.00 -6.04 -13.04
C ASP A 304 -7.90 -6.42 -12.01
N SER A 305 -6.62 -6.16 -12.27
CA SER A 305 -5.53 -6.56 -11.35
C SER A 305 -5.20 -5.52 -10.27
N GLY A 306 -5.94 -4.41 -10.21
CA GLY A 306 -5.82 -3.35 -9.20
C GLY A 306 -6.76 -3.51 -7.99
N GLU A 307 -7.06 -2.40 -7.31
CA GLU A 307 -7.95 -2.39 -6.14
C GLU A 307 -9.43 -2.48 -6.55
N GLY A 308 -9.96 -3.69 -6.75
CA GLY A 308 -11.36 -3.88 -7.13
C GLY A 308 -11.52 -4.14 -8.62
N PHE A 309 -12.05 -3.17 -9.38
CA PHE A 309 -12.21 -3.22 -10.84
C PHE A 309 -11.29 -2.20 -11.54
N GLN A 310 -10.20 -1.83 -10.87
CA GLN A 310 -9.17 -0.98 -11.45
C GLN A 310 -8.07 -1.86 -12.01
N SER A 311 -7.31 -1.33 -12.97
CA SER A 311 -6.23 -2.06 -13.64
C SER A 311 -4.87 -1.79 -12.99
N LEU A 312 -3.98 -2.77 -13.08
CA LEU A 312 -2.59 -2.68 -12.65
C LEU A 312 -1.70 -3.49 -13.59
N VAL A 313 -0.72 -2.83 -14.22
CA VAL A 313 0.28 -3.47 -15.07
C VAL A 313 1.68 -3.27 -14.50
N THR A 314 2.51 -4.30 -14.61
CA THR A 314 3.95 -4.23 -14.30
C THR A 314 4.74 -4.78 -15.48
N PHE A 315 5.76 -4.05 -15.93
CA PHE A 315 6.59 -4.46 -17.07
C PHE A 315 8.01 -3.88 -16.99
N ASP A 316 8.94 -4.46 -17.76
CA ASP A 316 10.31 -3.95 -17.89
C ASP A 316 10.38 -2.76 -18.85
N ALA A 317 10.60 -1.57 -18.31
CA ALA A 317 10.86 -0.38 -19.11
C ALA A 317 12.32 -0.34 -19.57
N VAL A 318 12.54 0.17 -20.78
CA VAL A 318 13.88 0.40 -21.36
C VAL A 318 14.16 1.89 -21.38
N GLU A 319 15.31 2.31 -20.82
CA GLU A 319 15.76 3.71 -20.77
C GLU A 319 15.59 4.42 -22.12
N GLY A 320 14.99 5.61 -22.07
CA GLY A 320 14.77 6.46 -23.24
C GLY A 320 13.65 6.00 -24.18
N THR A 321 12.98 4.89 -23.89
CA THR A 321 11.80 4.45 -24.65
C THR A 321 10.60 5.28 -24.26
N ASN A 322 9.86 5.77 -25.27
CA ASN A 322 8.63 6.51 -25.10
C ASN A 322 7.44 5.55 -25.12
N TYR A 323 6.86 5.29 -23.96
CA TYR A 323 5.67 4.48 -23.80
C TYR A 323 4.42 5.35 -23.94
N LYS A 324 3.38 4.78 -24.55
CA LYS A 324 2.03 5.34 -24.66
C LYS A 324 1.14 4.59 -23.69
N ILE A 325 0.39 5.32 -22.89
CA ILE A 325 -0.45 4.78 -21.83
C ILE A 325 -1.88 5.17 -22.20
N ALA A 326 -2.75 4.19 -22.37
CA ALA A 326 -4.17 4.39 -22.61
C ALA A 326 -4.96 3.90 -21.39
N VAL A 327 -5.85 4.75 -20.89
CA VAL A 327 -6.88 4.35 -19.91
C VAL A 327 -8.22 4.50 -20.59
N ASP A 328 -9.01 3.43 -20.60
CA ASP A 328 -10.39 3.39 -21.11
C ASP A 328 -11.29 2.73 -20.05
N GLY A 329 -12.57 2.54 -20.36
CA GLY A 329 -13.52 1.86 -19.47
C GLY A 329 -13.98 0.50 -20.00
N TYR A 330 -14.11 -0.45 -19.07
CA TYR A 330 -14.73 -1.74 -19.37
C TYR A 330 -16.16 -1.50 -19.86
N LEU A 331 -16.54 -2.12 -20.98
CA LEU A 331 -17.83 -1.90 -21.65
C LEU A 331 -18.17 -0.43 -21.99
N GLY A 332 -17.17 0.46 -22.03
CA GLY A 332 -17.33 1.89 -22.30
C GLY A 332 -17.79 2.69 -21.07
N GLU A 333 -17.52 2.19 -19.87
CA GLU A 333 -17.69 2.98 -18.65
C GLU A 333 -16.86 4.26 -18.69
N GLN A 334 -17.37 5.30 -18.03
CA GLN A 334 -16.73 6.61 -17.94
C GLN A 334 -16.75 7.07 -16.50
N GLY A 335 -15.72 7.80 -16.11
CA GLY A 335 -15.53 8.25 -14.75
C GLY A 335 -14.32 9.15 -14.58
N ASN A 336 -14.00 9.38 -13.31
CA ASN A 336 -12.79 10.06 -12.90
C ASN A 336 -11.64 9.04 -12.82
N ILE A 337 -10.51 9.42 -13.38
CA ILE A 337 -9.30 8.59 -13.47
C ILE A 337 -8.29 9.07 -12.44
N VAL A 338 -7.77 8.13 -11.67
CA VAL A 338 -6.48 8.27 -10.97
C VAL A 338 -5.50 7.39 -11.72
N LEU A 339 -4.34 7.93 -12.11
CA LEU A 339 -3.29 7.18 -12.79
C LEU A 339 -1.99 7.36 -12.01
N ASP A 340 -1.49 6.24 -11.49
CA ASP A 340 -0.24 6.13 -10.78
C ASP A 340 0.79 5.42 -11.63
N LEU A 341 1.98 5.99 -11.72
CA LEU A 341 3.16 5.41 -12.34
C LEU A 341 4.28 5.43 -11.32
N VAL A 342 4.90 4.28 -11.09
CA VAL A 342 6.09 4.14 -10.23
C VAL A 342 7.09 3.25 -10.94
N GLN A 343 8.19 3.84 -11.40
CA GLN A 343 9.35 3.14 -11.89
C GLN A 343 10.35 2.91 -10.76
N GLN A 344 10.81 1.66 -10.66
CA GLN A 344 11.90 1.32 -9.77
C GLN A 344 13.23 1.88 -10.29
N THR A 345 13.82 2.78 -9.53
CA THR A 345 15.13 3.38 -9.86
C THR A 345 16.31 2.65 -9.24
N THR A 346 16.04 1.70 -8.35
CA THR A 346 17.05 0.91 -7.66
C THR A 346 16.84 -0.55 -8.05
N PRO A 347 17.80 -1.18 -8.75
CA PRO A 347 17.72 -2.61 -9.02
C PRO A 347 17.54 -3.36 -7.70
N ILE A 348 16.57 -4.28 -7.65
CA ILE A 348 16.44 -5.17 -6.51
C ILE A 348 17.68 -6.03 -6.46
N SER A 349 18.35 -6.05 -5.30
CA SER A 349 19.58 -6.81 -5.16
C SER A 349 19.28 -8.29 -5.39
N ASN A 350 20.08 -8.92 -6.25
CA ASN A 350 20.06 -10.35 -6.50
C ASN A 350 18.80 -10.86 -7.21
N ASP A 351 18.07 -9.97 -7.88
CA ASP A 351 16.91 -10.29 -8.71
C ASP A 351 17.31 -11.19 -9.89
N ASN A 352 18.37 -10.81 -10.61
CA ASN A 352 18.89 -11.61 -11.71
C ASN A 352 19.81 -12.75 -11.23
N PHE A 353 19.75 -13.90 -11.90
CA PHE A 353 20.63 -15.04 -11.66
C PHE A 353 22.12 -14.66 -11.74
N ALA A 354 22.49 -13.74 -12.63
CA ALA A 354 23.88 -13.29 -12.78
C ALA A 354 24.37 -12.45 -11.59
N GLU A 355 23.45 -11.83 -10.86
CA GLU A 355 23.71 -10.90 -9.75
C GLU A 355 23.44 -11.53 -8.37
N SER A 356 23.37 -12.86 -8.29
CA SER A 356 23.06 -13.56 -7.03
C SER A 356 23.94 -13.10 -5.86
N ALA A 357 23.37 -12.86 -4.69
CA ALA A 357 24.13 -12.57 -3.49
C ALA A 357 24.91 -13.79 -3.02
N THR A 358 26.10 -13.58 -2.47
CA THR A 358 26.92 -14.69 -1.96
C THR A 358 26.62 -14.95 -0.49
N LEU A 359 26.24 -16.20 -0.17
CA LEU A 359 26.31 -16.78 1.16
C LEU A 359 27.67 -17.46 1.36
N THR A 360 28.19 -17.47 2.59
CA THR A 360 29.56 -17.93 2.88
C THR A 360 29.66 -18.86 4.08
N GLY A 361 30.68 -19.73 4.06
CA GLY A 361 30.98 -20.61 5.18
C GLY A 361 29.96 -21.75 5.34
N THR A 362 29.95 -22.34 6.54
CA THR A 362 29.08 -23.48 6.88
C THR A 362 27.78 -23.05 7.52
N SER A 363 27.59 -21.76 7.79
CA SER A 363 26.32 -21.19 8.23
C SER A 363 26.30 -19.72 7.88
N ASP A 364 25.19 -19.27 7.31
CA ASP A 364 24.95 -17.88 6.93
C ASP A 364 23.45 -17.61 6.91
N SER A 365 23.06 -16.34 6.90
CA SER A 365 21.65 -15.96 6.72
C SER A 365 21.51 -14.64 5.98
N ALA A 366 20.35 -14.45 5.36
CA ALA A 366 19.99 -13.23 4.66
C ALA A 366 18.56 -12.81 5.01
N THR A 367 18.32 -11.49 5.06
CA THR A 367 16.98 -10.92 5.16
C THR A 367 16.84 -9.86 4.09
N THR A 368 15.82 -9.99 3.24
CA THR A 368 15.55 -9.11 2.11
C THR A 368 14.05 -9.10 1.80
N SER A 369 13.62 -8.43 0.74
CA SER A 369 12.25 -8.53 0.23
C SER A 369 12.28 -8.79 -1.27
N ASN A 370 11.38 -9.67 -1.75
CA ASN A 370 11.14 -9.90 -3.17
C ASN A 370 10.00 -9.04 -3.73
N VAL A 371 9.53 -8.05 -2.97
CA VAL A 371 8.48 -7.14 -3.45
C VAL A 371 8.99 -6.42 -4.70
N ASN A 372 8.27 -6.63 -5.80
CA ASN A 372 8.61 -6.21 -7.17
C ASN A 372 9.85 -6.89 -7.80
N ALA A 373 10.32 -8.02 -7.28
CA ALA A 373 11.30 -8.85 -7.99
C ALA A 373 10.68 -9.37 -9.30
N SER A 374 11.52 -9.64 -10.29
CA SER A 374 11.11 -10.07 -11.62
C SER A 374 11.28 -11.57 -11.81
N LEU A 375 10.64 -12.11 -12.86
CA LEU A 375 10.90 -13.45 -13.36
C LEU A 375 11.87 -13.33 -14.54
N GLU A 376 13.10 -13.85 -14.40
CA GLU A 376 14.09 -13.77 -15.47
C GLU A 376 13.69 -14.68 -16.64
N ALA A 377 13.98 -14.27 -17.88
CA ALA A 377 13.75 -15.12 -19.03
C ALA A 377 14.51 -16.45 -18.91
N ASP A 378 13.84 -17.56 -19.23
CA ASP A 378 14.33 -18.93 -19.08
C ASP A 378 14.51 -19.42 -17.63
N GLU A 379 14.02 -18.68 -16.64
CA GLU A 379 13.92 -19.14 -15.26
C GLU A 379 12.93 -20.31 -15.13
N PRO A 380 13.31 -21.43 -14.48
CA PRO A 380 12.39 -22.54 -14.28
C PRO A 380 11.41 -22.27 -13.15
N ASN A 381 10.22 -22.85 -13.27
CA ASN A 381 9.27 -22.96 -12.16
C ASN A 381 9.88 -23.73 -10.97
N HIS A 382 10.25 -23.02 -9.91
CA HIS A 382 10.81 -23.61 -8.69
C HIS A 382 9.78 -24.53 -8.03
N ALA A 383 10.17 -25.76 -7.66
CA ALA A 383 9.27 -26.78 -7.13
C ALA A 383 8.00 -27.05 -7.98
N GLY A 384 7.98 -26.63 -9.26
CA GLY A 384 6.82 -26.72 -10.14
C GLY A 384 5.81 -25.56 -10.03
N ASN A 385 6.06 -24.57 -9.17
CA ASN A 385 5.25 -23.37 -9.00
C ASN A 385 5.65 -22.29 -10.01
N SER A 386 4.67 -21.56 -10.56
CA SER A 386 4.93 -20.53 -11.56
C SER A 386 5.66 -19.31 -11.02
N GLY A 387 5.56 -19.06 -9.71
CA GLY A 387 6.27 -17.97 -9.07
C GLY A 387 6.04 -16.62 -9.73
N GLY A 388 7.07 -15.79 -9.74
CA GLY A 388 7.10 -14.54 -10.51
C GLY A 388 8.00 -13.45 -9.94
N SER A 389 8.55 -13.66 -8.75
CA SER A 389 9.32 -12.66 -8.00
C SER A 389 10.44 -13.35 -7.22
N SER A 390 11.32 -14.02 -7.96
CA SER A 390 12.40 -14.79 -7.36
C SER A 390 13.60 -13.90 -7.03
N LEU A 391 14.33 -14.26 -5.98
CA LEU A 391 15.67 -13.72 -5.70
C LEU A 391 16.67 -14.85 -5.64
N TRP A 392 17.90 -14.57 -6.06
CA TRP A 392 18.95 -15.55 -6.21
C TRP A 392 20.12 -15.34 -5.23
N TRP A 393 20.60 -16.44 -4.66
CA TRP A 393 21.86 -16.52 -3.92
C TRP A 393 22.81 -17.54 -4.55
N ASN A 394 24.10 -17.39 -4.30
CA ASN A 394 25.12 -18.37 -4.58
C ASN A 394 25.84 -18.78 -3.29
N TRP A 395 26.20 -20.05 -3.18
CA TRP A 395 26.95 -20.59 -2.06
C TRP A 395 27.90 -21.66 -2.55
N THR A 396 29.20 -21.50 -2.27
CA THR A 396 30.18 -22.55 -2.53
C THR A 396 30.40 -23.36 -1.27
N ALA A 397 30.07 -24.65 -1.32
CA ALA A 397 30.17 -25.54 -0.18
C ALA A 397 31.63 -25.64 0.32
N PRO A 398 31.95 -25.20 1.55
CA PRO A 398 33.31 -25.25 2.07
C PRO A 398 33.79 -26.67 2.39
N THR A 399 32.87 -27.61 2.59
CA THR A 399 33.12 -29.04 2.82
C THR A 399 32.02 -29.87 2.17
N SER A 400 32.22 -31.18 2.01
CA SER A 400 31.11 -32.09 1.66
C SER A 400 30.32 -32.46 2.92
N GLY A 401 29.00 -32.56 2.81
CA GLY A 401 28.13 -32.98 3.90
C GLY A 401 26.71 -32.41 3.77
N LEU A 402 25.82 -32.88 4.65
CA LEU A 402 24.42 -32.49 4.67
C LEU A 402 24.28 -30.99 4.98
N VAL A 403 23.51 -30.29 4.15
CA VAL A 403 23.16 -28.88 4.33
C VAL A 403 21.65 -28.74 4.38
N THR A 404 21.17 -27.89 5.27
CA THR A 404 19.78 -27.48 5.36
C THR A 404 19.70 -26.00 4.99
N ILE A 405 18.79 -25.66 4.09
CA ILE A 405 18.47 -24.29 3.71
C ILE A 405 16.97 -24.11 3.92
N GLY A 406 16.57 -23.07 4.63
CA GLY A 406 15.16 -22.83 4.94
C GLY A 406 14.83 -21.36 4.89
N THR A 407 13.53 -21.08 4.76
CA THR A 407 13.01 -19.71 4.66
C THR A 407 12.12 -19.33 5.84
N ASN A 408 12.28 -20.05 6.96
CA ASN A 408 11.49 -19.86 8.17
C ASN A 408 11.59 -18.43 8.69
N GLY A 409 10.44 -17.81 9.00
CA GLY A 409 10.36 -16.41 9.43
C GLY A 409 10.06 -15.42 8.32
N SER A 410 9.97 -15.86 7.06
CA SER A 410 9.36 -15.08 5.98
C SER A 410 7.86 -14.86 6.25
N ASP A 411 7.31 -13.75 5.78
CA ASP A 411 5.92 -13.35 6.07
C ASP A 411 4.89 -13.73 4.99
N PHE A 412 5.32 -14.52 3.99
CA PHE A 412 4.52 -15.01 2.88
C PHE A 412 4.80 -16.50 2.59
N ASP A 413 4.01 -17.09 1.69
CA ASP A 413 4.18 -18.48 1.22
C ASP A 413 5.38 -18.58 0.26
N THR A 414 6.45 -19.27 0.67
CA THR A 414 7.73 -19.27 -0.05
C THR A 414 7.98 -20.56 -0.82
N VAL A 415 8.56 -20.43 -2.01
CA VAL A 415 9.06 -21.55 -2.82
C VAL A 415 10.58 -21.52 -2.85
N LEU A 416 11.25 -22.65 -2.61
CA LEU A 416 12.72 -22.74 -2.58
C LEU A 416 13.26 -23.73 -3.61
N GLY A 417 14.20 -23.28 -4.43
CA GLY A 417 14.91 -24.13 -5.40
C GLY A 417 16.43 -24.08 -5.24
N ILE A 418 17.08 -25.25 -5.24
CA ILE A 418 18.54 -25.40 -5.18
C ILE A 418 19.04 -25.97 -6.49
N TYR A 419 20.04 -25.33 -7.09
CA TYR A 419 20.53 -25.63 -8.42
C TYR A 419 22.05 -25.69 -8.51
N THR A 420 22.54 -26.37 -9.54
CA THR A 420 23.92 -26.24 -10.04
C THR A 420 23.90 -25.78 -11.49
N GLY A 421 24.94 -25.09 -11.94
CA GLY A 421 25.03 -24.53 -13.29
C GLY A 421 25.49 -23.08 -13.28
N ASP A 422 25.90 -22.59 -14.45
CA ASP A 422 26.54 -21.28 -14.60
C ASP A 422 25.63 -20.23 -15.30
N SER A 423 24.42 -20.61 -15.72
CA SER A 423 23.44 -19.72 -16.37
C SER A 423 22.00 -20.21 -16.14
N VAL A 424 21.05 -19.29 -15.96
CA VAL A 424 19.62 -19.59 -15.70
C VAL A 424 19.03 -20.58 -16.72
N SER A 425 19.33 -20.41 -18.01
CA SER A 425 18.88 -21.29 -19.10
C SER A 425 19.53 -22.69 -19.13
N ASN A 426 20.47 -22.98 -18.23
CA ASN A 426 21.18 -24.27 -18.15
C ASN A 426 21.55 -24.62 -16.70
N ILE A 427 20.57 -24.53 -15.80
CA ILE A 427 20.69 -25.02 -14.43
C ILE A 427 20.10 -26.43 -14.28
N THR A 428 20.62 -27.19 -13.33
CA THR A 428 20.12 -28.51 -12.93
C THR A 428 19.67 -28.45 -11.49
N GLU A 429 18.41 -28.79 -11.23
CA GLU A 429 17.85 -28.87 -9.88
C GLU A 429 18.52 -29.97 -9.07
N VAL A 430 18.86 -29.63 -7.83
CA VAL A 430 19.43 -30.52 -6.81
C VAL A 430 18.37 -30.90 -5.79
N ALA A 431 17.60 -29.91 -5.32
CA ALA A 431 16.50 -30.06 -4.39
C ALA A 431 15.56 -28.86 -4.52
N SER A 432 14.29 -29.02 -4.17
CA SER A 432 13.32 -27.94 -4.09
C SER A 432 12.26 -28.26 -3.05
N ASP A 433 11.58 -27.24 -2.54
CA ASP A 433 10.47 -27.37 -1.59
C ASP A 433 9.51 -26.18 -1.70
N ASP A 434 8.35 -26.31 -1.06
CA ASP A 434 7.28 -25.31 -0.95
C ASP A 434 6.90 -25.13 0.54
N ASP A 435 6.53 -26.22 1.22
CA ASP A 435 5.79 -26.17 2.51
C ASP A 435 6.42 -26.98 3.66
N SER A 436 7.69 -27.40 3.57
CA SER A 436 8.30 -28.28 4.59
C SER A 436 8.88 -27.54 5.82
N GLY A 437 8.77 -26.21 5.88
CA GLY A 437 9.24 -25.35 6.98
C GLY A 437 8.18 -25.03 8.06
N GLU A 438 8.32 -23.88 8.71
CA GLU A 438 7.43 -23.43 9.81
C GLU A 438 6.13 -22.78 9.30
N GLY A 439 5.26 -23.56 8.67
CA GLY A 439 3.99 -23.06 8.13
C GLY A 439 3.95 -23.26 6.62
N PHE A 440 3.86 -22.16 5.88
CA PHE A 440 3.95 -22.13 4.41
C PHE A 440 5.35 -21.66 3.94
N GLN A 441 6.37 -21.94 4.74
CA GLN A 441 7.74 -21.62 4.37
C GLN A 441 8.43 -22.88 3.89
N SER A 442 9.32 -22.73 2.92
CA SER A 442 10.13 -23.81 2.37
C SER A 442 11.33 -24.20 3.25
N LEU A 443 11.66 -25.49 3.25
CA LEU A 443 12.85 -26.08 3.88
C LEU A 443 13.38 -27.26 3.06
N VAL A 444 14.62 -27.16 2.58
CA VAL A 444 15.31 -28.24 1.85
C VAL A 444 16.52 -28.76 2.62
N THR A 445 16.78 -30.06 2.50
CA THR A 445 17.98 -30.72 3.00
C THR A 445 18.59 -31.59 1.91
N PHE A 446 19.88 -31.45 1.63
CA PHE A 446 20.58 -32.21 0.59
C PHE A 446 22.07 -32.40 0.91
N ASP A 447 22.71 -33.35 0.22
CA ASP A 447 24.15 -33.60 0.32
C ASP A 447 24.95 -32.63 -0.55
N ALA A 448 25.64 -31.68 0.08
CA ALA A 448 26.54 -30.77 -0.61
C ALA A 448 27.91 -31.41 -0.88
N VAL A 449 28.52 -31.07 -2.01
CA VAL A 449 29.86 -31.51 -2.40
C VAL A 449 30.85 -30.35 -2.29
N GLU A 450 31.96 -30.55 -1.57
CA GLU A 450 33.02 -29.56 -1.37
C GLU A 450 33.43 -28.86 -2.67
N GLY A 451 33.47 -27.53 -2.65
CA GLY A 451 33.87 -26.69 -3.77
C GLY A 451 32.81 -26.54 -4.87
N THR A 452 31.65 -27.19 -4.75
CA THR A 452 30.53 -27.00 -5.68
C THR A 452 29.82 -25.70 -5.35
N ASN A 453 29.59 -24.89 -6.39
CA ASN A 453 28.78 -23.68 -6.29
C ASN A 453 27.31 -24.01 -6.53
N TYR A 454 26.50 -23.82 -5.50
CA TYR A 454 25.05 -23.97 -5.54
C TYR A 454 24.40 -22.61 -5.76
N LYS A 455 23.37 -22.59 -6.61
CA LYS A 455 22.47 -21.46 -6.84
C LYS A 455 21.19 -21.72 -6.06
N ILE A 456 20.70 -20.73 -5.34
CA ILE A 456 19.57 -20.85 -4.43
C ILE A 456 18.56 -19.80 -4.87
N ALA A 457 17.36 -20.21 -5.27
CA ALA A 457 16.27 -19.33 -5.64
C ALA A 457 15.20 -19.36 -4.53
N VAL A 458 14.75 -18.19 -4.09
CA VAL A 458 13.57 -18.04 -3.23
C VAL A 458 12.55 -17.22 -3.98
N ASP A 459 11.35 -17.75 -4.18
CA ASP A 459 10.21 -17.11 -4.84
C ASP A 459 8.96 -17.25 -3.96
N GLY A 460 7.80 -16.78 -4.41
CA GLY A 460 6.53 -16.93 -3.72
C GLY A 460 5.55 -17.86 -4.43
N TYR A 461 4.75 -18.58 -3.64
CA TYR A 461 3.70 -19.43 -4.19
C TYR A 461 2.71 -18.58 -4.99
N LEU A 462 2.48 -18.95 -6.25
CA LEU A 462 1.65 -18.17 -7.20
C LEU A 462 2.03 -16.67 -7.33
N GLY A 463 3.30 -16.32 -7.07
CA GLY A 463 3.78 -14.95 -7.16
C GLY A 463 3.55 -14.11 -5.91
N GLU A 464 3.30 -14.73 -4.75
CA GLU A 464 3.30 -14.02 -3.47
C GLU A 464 4.63 -13.26 -3.23
N GLN A 465 4.52 -12.10 -2.57
CA GLN A 465 5.66 -11.23 -2.30
C GLN A 465 5.66 -10.82 -0.84
N GLY A 466 6.85 -10.61 -0.28
CA GLY A 466 7.01 -10.17 1.10
C GLY A 466 8.47 -10.06 1.52
N ASN A 467 8.69 -10.15 2.82
CA ASN A 467 10.02 -10.21 3.43
C ASN A 467 10.51 -11.66 3.47
N ILE A 468 11.67 -11.89 2.85
CA ILE A 468 12.38 -13.17 2.86
C ILE A 468 13.34 -13.20 4.06
N VAL A 469 13.25 -14.25 4.85
CA VAL A 469 14.33 -14.73 5.71
C VAL A 469 14.88 -16.00 5.08
N LEU A 470 16.20 -16.08 4.86
CA LEU A 470 16.88 -17.24 4.30
C LEU A 470 18.00 -17.67 5.25
N ASP A 471 17.96 -18.90 5.73
CA ASP A 471 18.97 -19.48 6.61
C ASP A 471 19.64 -20.67 5.94
N LEU A 472 20.97 -20.70 6.01
CA LEU A 472 21.81 -21.80 5.57
C LEU A 472 22.58 -22.38 6.75
N VAL A 473 22.52 -23.70 6.93
CA VAL A 473 23.31 -24.43 7.91
C VAL A 473 23.84 -25.73 7.31
N GLN A 474 25.15 -25.79 7.08
CA GLN A 474 25.88 -26.99 6.70
C GLN A 474 26.49 -27.69 7.92
N GLN A 475 26.31 -29.00 7.97
CA GLN A 475 26.93 -29.83 8.99
C GLN A 475 28.40 -30.08 8.69
N THR A 476 29.25 -29.78 9.67
CA THR A 476 30.71 -30.01 9.58
C THR A 476 31.16 -31.29 10.26
N THR A 477 30.27 -31.95 10.99
CA THR A 477 30.55 -33.20 11.71
C THR A 477 29.50 -34.23 11.32
N PRO A 478 29.89 -35.36 10.71
CA PRO A 478 28.97 -36.47 10.48
C PRO A 478 28.30 -36.86 11.80
N ILE A 479 26.98 -36.97 11.81
CA ILE A 479 26.26 -37.50 12.96
C ILE A 479 26.65 -38.98 13.05
N SER A 480 27.21 -39.39 14.19
CA SER A 480 27.56 -40.79 14.41
C SER A 480 26.30 -41.63 14.23
N ASN A 481 26.38 -42.73 13.49
CA ASN A 481 25.27 -43.67 13.23
C ASN A 481 24.11 -43.17 12.34
N ASP A 482 24.32 -42.07 11.63
CA ASP A 482 23.43 -41.58 10.56
C ASP A 482 23.42 -42.50 9.34
N ASN A 483 24.60 -42.92 8.87
CA ASN A 483 24.70 -43.91 7.80
C ASN A 483 24.45 -45.33 8.34
N PHE A 484 23.65 -46.14 7.65
CA PHE A 484 23.38 -47.54 7.98
C PHE A 484 24.68 -48.36 8.08
N ALA A 485 25.62 -48.10 7.17
CA ALA A 485 26.94 -48.73 7.16
C ALA A 485 27.77 -48.39 8.41
N GLU A 486 27.49 -47.26 9.05
CA GLU A 486 28.15 -46.78 10.27
C GLU A 486 27.26 -46.94 11.51
N SER A 487 26.27 -47.85 11.46
CA SER A 487 25.36 -48.12 12.57
C SER A 487 26.08 -48.40 13.89
N ALA A 488 25.59 -47.78 14.96
CA ALA A 488 26.17 -47.94 16.29
C ALA A 488 25.82 -49.32 16.89
N THR A 489 26.79 -49.98 17.50
CA THR A 489 26.57 -51.31 18.11
C THR A 489 26.00 -51.20 19.52
N LEU A 490 24.90 -51.89 19.77
CA LEU A 490 24.36 -52.21 21.09
C LEU A 490 24.80 -53.62 21.49
N THR A 491 25.13 -53.83 22.77
CA THR A 491 25.75 -55.08 23.26
C THR A 491 25.06 -55.70 24.48
N GLY A 492 25.20 -57.03 24.63
CA GLY A 492 24.68 -57.77 25.77
C GLY A 492 23.17 -57.98 25.76
N THR A 493 22.63 -58.43 26.91
CA THR A 493 21.19 -58.70 27.07
C THR A 493 20.36 -57.43 27.26
N SER A 494 21.00 -56.30 27.53
CA SER A 494 20.40 -54.98 27.68
C SER A 494 21.45 -53.90 27.45
N ASP A 495 21.13 -52.90 26.63
CA ASP A 495 21.96 -51.72 26.36
C ASP A 495 21.06 -50.50 26.13
N SER A 496 21.63 -49.29 26.16
CA SER A 496 20.93 -48.03 25.88
C SER A 496 21.86 -47.01 25.25
N ALA A 497 21.37 -46.28 24.24
CA ALA A 497 22.05 -45.15 23.63
C ALA A 497 21.13 -43.92 23.60
N THR A 498 21.73 -42.72 23.71
CA THR A 498 21.04 -41.44 23.59
C THR A 498 21.75 -40.61 22.53
N THR A 499 21.00 -40.17 21.53
CA THR A 499 21.47 -39.30 20.44
C THR A 499 20.28 -38.46 19.93
N SER A 500 20.56 -37.48 19.07
CA SER A 500 19.55 -36.65 18.41
C SER A 500 19.50 -37.00 16.93
N ASN A 501 18.30 -37.19 16.37
CA ASN A 501 18.11 -37.30 14.93
C ASN A 501 17.89 -35.95 14.25
N VAL A 502 17.94 -34.84 15.00
CA VAL A 502 18.04 -33.50 14.40
C VAL A 502 19.25 -33.53 13.47
N ASN A 503 19.03 -33.12 12.22
CA ASN A 503 20.06 -33.03 11.19
C ASN A 503 20.56 -34.40 10.65
N ALA A 504 19.96 -35.52 11.02
CA ALA A 504 20.28 -36.81 10.39
C ALA A 504 19.72 -36.86 8.95
N SER A 505 20.39 -37.60 8.07
CA SER A 505 20.04 -37.72 6.66
C SER A 505 19.04 -38.85 6.40
N LEU A 506 18.52 -38.90 5.17
CA LEU A 506 17.78 -40.04 4.62
C LEU A 506 18.68 -40.67 3.55
N GLU A 507 19.11 -41.91 3.75
CA GLU A 507 19.98 -42.57 2.78
C GLU A 507 19.19 -43.02 1.54
N ALA A 508 19.87 -43.05 0.39
CA ALA A 508 19.29 -43.65 -0.81
C ALA A 508 18.93 -45.12 -0.55
N ASP A 509 17.73 -45.52 -1.00
CA ASP A 509 17.15 -46.85 -0.77
C ASP A 509 16.83 -47.17 0.71
N GLU A 510 16.82 -46.18 1.59
CA GLU A 510 16.33 -46.34 2.96
C GLU A 510 14.84 -46.75 2.97
N PRO A 511 14.47 -47.84 3.68
CA PRO A 511 13.07 -48.26 3.75
C PRO A 511 12.22 -47.30 4.58
N ASN A 512 10.95 -47.15 4.19
CA ASN A 512 9.97 -46.42 5.00
C ASN A 512 9.90 -46.94 6.44
N HIS A 513 10.04 -46.03 7.40
CA HIS A 513 9.91 -46.28 8.83
C HIS A 513 8.45 -46.38 9.24
N ALA A 514 8.00 -47.61 9.52
CA ALA A 514 6.60 -47.91 9.86
C ALA A 514 5.58 -47.42 8.79
N GLY A 515 5.99 -47.43 7.52
CA GLY A 515 5.15 -47.01 6.38
C GLY A 515 5.27 -45.54 5.99
N ASN A 516 5.97 -44.73 6.77
CA ASN A 516 6.28 -43.33 6.44
C ASN A 516 7.69 -43.22 5.87
N SER A 517 7.92 -42.34 4.90
CA SER A 517 9.26 -42.13 4.31
C SER A 517 10.30 -41.72 5.35
N GLY A 518 9.92 -41.03 6.41
CA GLY A 518 10.88 -40.43 7.33
C GLY A 518 11.65 -39.30 6.65
N GLY A 519 12.85 -39.00 7.13
CA GLY A 519 13.68 -37.91 6.60
C GLY A 519 14.96 -37.67 7.40
N SER A 520 15.01 -38.16 8.64
CA SER A 520 16.19 -38.08 9.50
C SER A 520 16.31 -39.36 10.34
N SER A 521 17.05 -40.33 9.83
CA SER A 521 17.18 -41.68 10.39
C SER A 521 18.48 -41.86 11.15
N LEU A 522 18.49 -42.80 12.10
CA LEU A 522 19.71 -43.19 12.80
C LEU A 522 19.68 -44.70 13.00
N TRP A 523 20.83 -45.34 12.86
CA TRP A 523 20.93 -46.79 12.78
C TRP A 523 21.70 -47.38 13.95
N TRP A 524 21.14 -48.44 14.53
CA TRP A 524 21.80 -49.28 15.52
C TRP A 524 21.82 -50.73 15.07
N ASN A 525 22.92 -51.42 15.33
CA ASN A 525 23.01 -52.87 15.18
C ASN A 525 23.08 -53.54 16.57
N TRP A 526 22.37 -54.65 16.73
CA TRP A 526 22.39 -55.45 17.94
C TRP A 526 22.46 -56.92 17.56
N THR A 527 23.36 -57.66 18.21
CA THR A 527 23.46 -59.12 18.07
C THR A 527 22.99 -59.77 19.36
N ALA A 528 22.00 -60.65 19.26
CA ALA A 528 21.52 -61.41 20.41
C ALA A 528 22.67 -62.23 21.04
N PRO A 529 22.96 -62.07 22.35
CA PRO A 529 24.09 -62.71 23.03
C PRO A 529 23.94 -64.21 23.27
#